data_AF-A0AAD9YCC7-F1
#
_entry.id   AF-A0AAD9YCC7-F1
#
_cell.length_a   1.000
_cell.length_b   1.000
_cell.length_c   1.000
_cell.angle_alpha   90.00
_cell.angle_beta   90.00
_cell.angle_gamma   90.00
#
_symmetry.space_group_name_H-M   'P 1'
#
loop_
_entity.id
_entity.type
_entity.pdbx_description
1 polymer ?
#
loop_
_entity_poly.entity_id
_entity_poly.type
_entity_poly.pdbx_seq_one_letter_code
_entity_poly.pdbx_strand_id
1 'polypeptide(L)'
;MTGFWYTRKEIPLRQCIWYSSLGWGGIIGSYISMGVSKLPADLKPEHWDLLHGRLGGVTCVWSLVIWFLLPDSPSDAFFLNHRERLVAVKRVSENETGIKNKAFAKNQALLGSFDPKTLLLFTSVFAAAIPNGVVNSFSTVIIRDMGFSTTQTTQLKSVGDAVQIVALLIGGTVILNVKDSRLVTASVANLICTVSAACMAYLPESNTRGRLVSFWLVNSQSVGFTVSLTTISSNMAGYTHRSLASAMVFTAYCWGNFAGPFVVKQSEAPHFRGATIGLLVGYAIKLICHLTLLIYMYLVNRHRDKKYGEPNKESSKEAGMRDQTEFENKDFRYVL
;
A
#
# COMPACT_ATOMS: atom_id res chain seq x y z
N MET A 1 2.92 1.91 13.03
CA MET A 1 3.49 0.85 13.89
C MET A 1 4.86 0.37 13.41
N THR A 2 5.03 -0.07 12.16
CA THR A 2 6.32 -0.60 11.67
C THR A 2 7.51 0.36 11.79
N GLY A 3 7.31 1.66 11.60
CA GLY A 3 8.38 2.66 11.74
C GLY A 3 8.94 2.82 13.16
N PHE A 4 8.23 2.32 14.17
CA PHE A 4 8.67 2.37 15.58
C PHE A 4 9.42 1.11 16.03
N TRP A 5 9.37 0.03 15.26
CA TRP A 5 9.97 -1.26 15.64
C TRP A 5 11.13 -1.68 14.72
N TYR A 6 11.17 -1.15 13.49
CA TYR A 6 12.10 -1.57 12.45
C TYR A 6 12.93 -0.41 11.92
N THR A 7 14.14 -0.70 11.45
CA THR A 7 15.03 0.32 10.87
C THR A 7 14.54 0.79 9.50
N ARG A 8 14.94 2.00 9.06
CA ARG A 8 14.57 2.57 7.75
C ARG A 8 14.81 1.61 6.59
N LYS A 9 15.84 0.77 6.67
CA LYS A 9 16.17 -0.25 5.65
C LYS A 9 15.21 -1.44 5.66
N GLU A 10 14.74 -1.86 6.83
CA GLU A 10 13.89 -3.04 7.01
C GLU A 10 12.39 -2.73 6.84
N ILE A 11 11.97 -1.47 7.06
CA ILE A 11 10.57 -1.05 6.99
C ILE A 11 9.87 -1.48 5.69
N PRO A 12 10.47 -1.34 4.49
CA PRO A 12 9.77 -1.70 3.24
C PRO A 12 9.46 -3.18 3.12
N LEU A 13 10.44 -4.06 3.38
CA LEU A 13 10.19 -5.52 3.33
C LEU A 13 9.13 -5.92 4.35
N ARG A 14 9.23 -5.40 5.58
CA ARG A 14 8.24 -5.69 6.61
C ARG A 14 6.85 -5.23 6.19
N GLN A 15 6.74 -4.03 5.62
CA GLN A 15 5.45 -3.55 5.15
C GLN A 15 4.89 -4.38 3.98
N CYS A 16 5.72 -4.82 3.05
CA CYS A 16 5.29 -5.75 2.01
C CYS A 16 4.79 -7.08 2.59
N ILE A 17 5.46 -7.62 3.62
CA ILE A 17 5.02 -8.84 4.32
C ILE A 17 3.67 -8.60 5.01
N TRP A 18 3.52 -7.50 5.75
CA TRP A 18 2.25 -7.16 6.40
C TRP A 18 1.12 -7.02 5.38
N TYR A 19 1.38 -6.28 4.29
CA TYR A 19 0.40 -6.05 3.24
C TYR A 19 0.06 -7.32 2.45
N SER A 20 0.97 -8.31 2.40
CA SER A 20 0.69 -9.61 1.77
C SER A 20 -0.43 -10.41 2.48
N SER A 21 -0.73 -10.07 3.74
CA SER A 21 -1.84 -10.66 4.49
C SER A 21 -3.20 -10.40 3.82
N LEU A 22 -3.34 -9.32 3.05
CA LEU A 22 -4.53 -9.06 2.23
C LEU A 22 -4.73 -10.14 1.17
N GLY A 23 -3.66 -10.56 0.50
CA GLY A 23 -3.69 -11.64 -0.46
C GLY A 23 -4.03 -12.98 0.19
N TRP A 24 -3.42 -13.29 1.34
CA TRP A 24 -3.75 -14.50 2.11
C TRP A 24 -5.23 -14.54 2.54
N GLY A 25 -5.73 -13.42 3.05
CA GLY A 25 -7.14 -13.26 3.40
C GLY A 25 -8.07 -13.42 2.19
N GLY A 26 -7.67 -12.89 1.03
CA GLY A 26 -8.40 -13.04 -0.24
C GLY A 26 -8.50 -14.50 -0.70
N ILE A 27 -7.40 -15.26 -0.61
CA ILE A 27 -7.37 -16.70 -0.94
C ILE A 27 -8.25 -17.49 0.01
N ILE A 28 -8.05 -17.34 1.32
CA ILE A 28 -8.83 -18.06 2.34
C ILE A 28 -10.32 -17.71 2.20
N GLY A 29 -10.65 -16.43 2.06
CA GLY A 29 -12.02 -15.95 1.88
C GLY A 29 -12.67 -16.51 0.62
N SER A 30 -11.93 -16.60 -0.49
CA SER A 30 -12.41 -17.19 -1.75
C SER A 30 -12.73 -18.68 -1.58
N TYR A 31 -11.89 -19.46 -0.91
CA TYR A 31 -12.15 -20.88 -0.65
C TYR A 31 -13.30 -21.11 0.33
N ILE A 32 -13.41 -20.30 1.38
CA ILE A 32 -14.55 -20.36 2.31
C ILE A 32 -15.84 -20.03 1.57
N SER A 33 -15.83 -18.98 0.74
CA SER A 33 -16.97 -18.60 -0.10
C SER A 33 -17.39 -19.74 -1.03
N MET A 34 -16.44 -20.42 -1.69
CA MET A 34 -16.74 -21.60 -2.51
C MET A 34 -17.35 -22.76 -1.71
N GLY A 35 -16.85 -23.01 -0.49
CA GLY A 35 -17.39 -24.05 0.38
C GLY A 35 -18.84 -23.77 0.75
N VAL A 36 -19.15 -22.51 1.04
CA VAL A 36 -20.51 -22.07 1.37
C VAL A 36 -21.43 -22.10 0.15
N SER A 37 -20.94 -21.77 -1.06
CA SER A 37 -21.73 -21.84 -2.29
C SER A 37 -22.19 -23.26 -2.69
N LYS A 38 -21.63 -24.31 -2.08
CA LYS A 38 -22.03 -25.72 -2.29
C LYS A 38 -23.09 -26.19 -1.30
N LEU A 39 -23.43 -25.40 -0.28
CA LEU A 39 -24.46 -25.75 0.68
C LEU A 39 -25.85 -25.66 0.04
N PRO A 40 -26.84 -26.44 0.53
CA PRO A 40 -28.22 -26.35 0.06
C PRO A 40 -28.76 -24.92 0.18
N ALA A 41 -29.48 -24.46 -0.85
CA ALA A 41 -30.06 -23.11 -0.88
C ALA A 41 -31.13 -22.89 0.20
N ASP A 42 -31.76 -23.97 0.68
CA ASP A 42 -32.87 -23.92 1.65
C ASP A 42 -32.40 -23.86 3.12
N LEU A 43 -31.08 -23.82 3.36
CA LEU A 43 -30.52 -23.84 4.71
C LEU A 43 -30.60 -22.43 5.32
N LYS A 44 -31.29 -22.30 6.46
CA LYS A 44 -31.27 -21.10 7.30
C LYS A 44 -30.27 -21.29 8.46
N PRO A 45 -29.42 -20.29 8.80
CA PRO A 45 -29.35 -18.92 8.27
C PRO A 45 -28.84 -18.84 6.83
N GLU A 46 -29.18 -17.74 6.14
CA GLU A 46 -28.76 -17.50 4.76
C GLU A 46 -27.22 -17.56 4.63
N HIS A 47 -26.74 -18.00 3.47
CA HIS A 47 -25.31 -18.25 3.23
C HIS A 47 -24.42 -17.04 3.52
N TRP A 48 -24.90 -15.82 3.23
CA TRP A 48 -24.15 -14.59 3.50
C TRP A 48 -24.04 -14.31 5.00
N ASP A 49 -25.07 -14.60 5.79
CA ASP A 49 -25.09 -14.39 7.24
C ASP A 49 -24.14 -15.39 7.94
N LEU A 50 -24.12 -16.65 7.47
CA LEU A 50 -23.16 -17.65 7.92
C LEU A 50 -21.70 -17.26 7.64
N LEU A 51 -21.43 -16.66 6.48
CA LEU A 51 -20.12 -16.15 6.11
C LEU A 51 -19.68 -15.01 7.03
N HIS A 52 -20.51 -13.96 7.15
CA HIS A 52 -20.18 -12.78 7.94
C HIS A 52 -20.13 -13.07 9.44
N GLY A 53 -21.05 -13.87 9.97
CA GLY A 53 -21.09 -14.23 11.38
C GLY A 53 -19.86 -15.02 11.83
N ARG A 54 -19.45 -16.04 11.05
CA ARG A 54 -18.27 -16.85 11.41
C ARG A 54 -16.97 -16.09 11.23
N LEU A 55 -16.79 -15.40 10.10
CA LEU A 55 -15.57 -14.63 9.86
C LEU A 55 -15.45 -13.45 10.83
N GLY A 56 -16.56 -12.75 11.11
CA GLY A 56 -16.64 -11.69 12.10
C GLY A 56 -16.36 -12.17 13.53
N GLY A 57 -16.88 -13.35 13.91
CA GLY A 57 -16.58 -13.94 15.22
C GLY A 57 -15.09 -14.21 15.41
N VAL A 58 -14.42 -14.78 14.39
CA VAL A 58 -12.97 -15.03 14.43
C VAL A 58 -12.17 -13.73 14.56
N THR A 59 -12.56 -12.67 13.85
CA THR A 59 -11.86 -11.37 13.97
C THR A 59 -12.08 -10.69 15.32
N CYS A 60 -13.27 -10.82 15.92
CA CYS A 60 -13.53 -10.34 17.28
C CYS A 60 -12.64 -11.04 18.31
N VAL A 61 -12.53 -12.37 18.24
CA VAL A 61 -11.65 -13.14 19.12
C VAL A 61 -10.19 -12.73 18.91
N TRP A 62 -9.76 -12.55 17.66
CA TRP A 62 -8.40 -12.12 17.35
C TRP A 62 -8.09 -10.70 17.86
N SER A 63 -9.08 -9.79 17.83
CA SER A 63 -8.95 -8.44 18.39
C SER A 63 -8.65 -8.47 19.89
N LEU A 64 -9.32 -9.35 20.65
CA LEU A 64 -9.04 -9.53 22.08
C LEU A 64 -7.61 -10.03 22.31
N VAL A 65 -7.14 -10.98 21.49
CA VAL A 65 -5.76 -11.48 21.57
C VAL A 65 -4.75 -10.35 21.32
N ILE A 66 -4.96 -9.52 20.31
CA ILE A 66 -4.10 -8.36 20.03
C ILE A 66 -4.11 -7.36 21.19
N TRP A 67 -5.27 -7.12 21.80
CA TRP A 67 -5.39 -6.18 22.92
C TRP A 67 -4.52 -6.56 24.12
N PHE A 68 -4.41 -7.87 24.43
CA PHE A 68 -3.57 -8.35 25.52
C PHE A 68 -2.10 -8.53 25.15
N LEU A 69 -1.79 -8.89 23.90
CA LEU A 69 -0.44 -9.31 23.49
C LEU A 69 0.38 -8.26 22.74
N LEU A 70 -0.22 -7.15 22.26
CA LEU A 70 0.51 -6.17 21.46
C LEU A 70 0.95 -4.94 22.30
N PRO A 71 2.24 -4.79 22.61
CA PRO A 71 2.75 -3.61 23.30
C PRO A 71 2.83 -2.38 22.37
N ASP A 72 2.51 -1.20 22.90
CA ASP A 72 2.47 0.06 22.17
C ASP A 72 3.85 0.60 21.75
N SER A 73 4.91 0.19 22.44
CA SER A 73 6.27 0.68 22.23
C SER A 73 7.32 -0.41 22.49
N PRO A 74 8.50 -0.34 21.85
CA PRO A 74 9.62 -1.22 22.17
C PRO A 74 10.08 -1.10 23.63
N SER A 75 9.84 0.04 24.28
CA SER A 75 10.14 0.27 25.71
C SER A 75 9.20 -0.47 26.66
N ASP A 76 7.93 -0.65 26.27
CA ASP A 76 6.90 -1.32 27.07
C ASP A 76 6.73 -2.81 26.70
N ALA A 77 7.61 -3.33 25.84
CA ALA A 77 7.54 -4.70 25.33
C ALA A 77 7.77 -5.73 26.45
N PHE A 78 6.71 -6.39 26.92
CA PHE A 78 6.78 -7.38 28.00
C PHE A 78 7.66 -8.60 27.64
N PHE A 79 7.81 -8.89 26.34
CA PHE A 79 8.60 -10.03 25.85
C PHE A 79 10.11 -9.74 25.70
N LEU A 80 10.56 -8.49 25.86
CA LEU A 80 11.98 -8.11 25.72
C LEU A 80 12.65 -7.91 27.08
N ASN A 81 13.86 -8.43 27.23
CA ASN A 81 14.74 -8.14 28.37
C ASN A 81 15.24 -6.69 28.34
N HIS A 82 15.67 -6.15 29.49
CA HIS A 82 16.13 -4.76 29.60
C HIS A 82 17.22 -4.40 28.57
N ARG A 83 18.21 -5.28 28.38
CA ARG A 83 19.27 -5.10 27.38
C ARG A 83 18.72 -5.09 25.95
N GLU A 84 17.74 -5.94 25.64
CA GLU A 84 17.14 -6.01 24.30
C GLU A 84 16.29 -4.78 24.01
N ARG A 85 15.58 -4.25 25.01
CA ARG A 85 14.84 -2.98 24.90
C ARG A 85 15.77 -1.82 24.55
N LEU A 86 16.92 -1.72 25.23
CA LEU A 86 17.92 -0.68 24.94
C LEU A 86 18.46 -0.78 23.50
N VAL A 87 18.74 -2.01 23.03
CA VAL A 87 19.18 -2.25 21.65
C VAL A 87 18.08 -1.88 20.65
N ALA A 88 16.82 -2.25 20.92
CA ALA A 88 15.69 -1.94 20.05
C ALA A 88 15.47 -0.43 19.94
N VAL A 89 15.47 0.30 21.06
CA VAL A 89 15.33 1.76 21.08
C VAL A 89 16.50 2.43 20.33
N LYS A 90 17.74 1.98 20.56
CA LYS A 90 18.91 2.51 19.85
C LYS A 90 18.78 2.32 18.34
N ARG A 91 18.39 1.13 17.87
CA ARG A 91 18.17 0.86 16.43
C ARG A 91 17.11 1.76 15.82
N VAL A 92 16.01 2.02 16.53
CA VAL A 92 14.91 2.86 16.05
C VAL A 92 15.28 4.35 16.08
N SER A 93 16.09 4.79 17.04
CA SER A 93 16.62 6.17 17.07
C SER A 93 17.47 6.51 15.84
N GLU A 94 18.07 5.51 15.18
CA GLU A 94 18.82 5.72 13.94
C GLU A 94 17.93 6.06 12.75
N ASN A 95 16.61 5.93 12.89
CA ASN A 95 15.68 6.26 11.83
C ASN A 95 15.45 7.77 11.70
N GLU A 96 16.02 8.63 12.55
CA GLU A 96 15.89 10.11 12.48
C GLU A 96 14.41 10.59 12.39
N THR A 97 13.46 9.74 12.72
CA THR A 97 12.01 9.94 12.50
C THR A 97 11.29 10.50 13.72
N GLY A 98 12.04 10.89 14.76
CA GLY A 98 11.54 11.41 16.03
C GLY A 98 10.93 10.33 16.92
N ILE A 99 11.05 10.52 18.23
CA ILE A 99 10.31 9.73 19.24
C ILE A 99 8.85 10.20 19.23
N LYS A 100 7.91 9.27 19.48
CA LYS A 100 6.46 9.52 19.56
C LYS A 100 6.18 10.79 20.38
N ASN A 101 5.88 11.90 19.68
CA ASN A 101 5.54 13.16 20.31
C ASN A 101 4.02 13.30 20.33
N LYS A 102 3.42 13.44 21.52
CA LYS A 102 1.97 13.61 21.66
C LYS A 102 1.52 15.06 21.42
N ALA A 103 2.46 16.01 21.33
CA ALA A 103 2.15 17.41 21.11
C ALA A 103 1.83 17.71 19.64
N PHE A 104 0.67 18.32 19.39
CA PHE A 104 0.25 18.72 18.05
C PHE A 104 0.87 20.05 17.65
N ALA A 105 1.72 20.05 16.61
CA ALA A 105 2.37 21.24 16.09
C ALA A 105 1.61 21.80 14.88
N LYS A 106 0.88 22.92 15.07
CA LYS A 106 0.11 23.58 13.99
C LYS A 106 0.97 23.96 12.78
N ASN A 107 2.20 24.41 13.01
CA ASN A 107 3.14 24.77 11.93
C ASN A 107 3.53 23.55 11.09
N GLN A 108 3.79 22.40 11.71
CA GLN A 108 4.05 21.14 10.99
C GLN A 108 2.81 20.65 10.23
N ALA A 109 1.61 20.85 10.78
CA ALA A 109 0.37 20.50 10.10
C ALA A 109 0.16 21.34 8.83
N LEU A 110 0.36 22.65 8.91
CA LEU A 110 0.22 23.56 7.77
C LEU A 110 1.26 23.25 6.68
N LEU A 111 2.51 23.04 7.09
CA LEU A 111 3.59 22.58 6.22
C LEU A 111 3.23 21.25 5.52
N GLY A 112 2.63 20.30 6.24
CA GLY A 112 2.27 18.99 5.68
C GLY A 112 1.14 18.98 4.68
N SER A 113 0.17 19.88 4.88
CA SER A 113 -0.92 20.06 3.92
C SER A 113 -0.43 20.59 2.57
N PHE A 114 0.64 21.38 2.56
CA PHE A 114 1.19 22.00 1.34
C PHE A 114 2.51 21.36 0.86
N ASP A 115 2.98 20.30 1.53
CA ASP A 115 4.18 19.59 1.10
C ASP A 115 3.93 18.94 -0.28
N PRO A 116 4.74 19.26 -1.31
CA PRO A 116 4.62 18.64 -2.63
C PRO A 116 4.65 17.12 -2.57
N LYS A 117 5.38 16.53 -1.62
CA LYS A 117 5.44 15.07 -1.44
C LYS A 117 4.08 14.51 -1.01
N THR A 118 3.43 15.15 -0.04
CA THR A 118 2.10 14.75 0.45
C THR A 118 1.06 14.87 -0.64
N LEU A 119 1.07 15.98 -1.39
CA LEU A 119 0.11 16.21 -2.49
C LEU A 119 0.31 15.21 -3.64
N LEU A 120 1.55 14.96 -4.07
CA LEU A 120 1.85 13.97 -5.10
C LEU A 120 1.44 12.55 -4.66
N LEU A 121 1.69 12.20 -3.40
CA LEU A 121 1.27 10.90 -2.86
C LEU A 121 -0.25 10.80 -2.76
N PHE A 122 -0.93 11.85 -2.30
CA PHE A 122 -2.40 11.94 -2.26
C PHE A 122 -3.01 11.70 -3.65
N THR A 123 -2.56 12.46 -4.66
CA THR A 123 -3.06 12.31 -6.03
C THR A 123 -2.74 10.93 -6.60
N SER A 124 -1.53 10.40 -6.36
CA SER A 124 -1.14 9.07 -6.84
C SER A 124 -2.01 7.96 -6.25
N VAL A 125 -2.35 8.05 -4.97
CA VAL A 125 -3.14 7.04 -4.25
C VAL A 125 -4.60 7.15 -4.61
N PHE A 126 -5.15 8.37 -4.71
CA PHE A 126 -6.52 8.58 -5.17
C PHE A 126 -6.73 8.02 -6.58
N ALA A 127 -5.83 8.35 -7.52
CA ALA A 127 -5.89 7.86 -8.89
C ALA A 127 -5.72 6.34 -8.99
N ALA A 128 -4.90 5.73 -8.13
CA ALA A 128 -4.70 4.27 -8.08
C ALA A 128 -5.84 3.52 -7.38
N ALA A 129 -6.53 4.18 -6.45
CA ALA A 129 -7.63 3.59 -5.70
C ALA A 129 -8.91 3.44 -6.53
N ILE A 130 -9.10 4.25 -7.58
CA ILE A 130 -10.19 4.09 -8.55
C ILE A 130 -10.12 2.71 -9.26
N PRO A 131 -9.01 2.34 -9.95
CA PRO A 131 -8.79 1.00 -10.47
C PRO A 131 -8.93 -0.09 -9.40
N ASN A 132 -8.41 0.16 -8.18
CA ASN A 132 -8.49 -0.78 -7.08
C ASN A 132 -9.95 -1.10 -6.71
N GLY A 133 -10.80 -0.09 -6.60
CA GLY A 133 -12.23 -0.24 -6.31
C GLY A 133 -12.97 -1.00 -7.41
N VAL A 134 -12.65 -0.74 -8.68
CA VAL A 134 -13.22 -1.47 -9.82
C VAL A 134 -12.85 -2.96 -9.77
N VAL A 135 -11.55 -3.27 -9.65
CA VAL A 135 -11.06 -4.65 -9.62
C VAL A 135 -11.62 -5.40 -8.42
N ASN A 136 -11.66 -4.78 -7.24
CA ASN A 136 -12.18 -5.43 -6.04
C ASN A 136 -13.66 -5.77 -6.18
N SER A 137 -14.47 -4.80 -6.62
CA SER A 137 -15.94 -4.93 -6.67
C SER A 137 -16.42 -5.80 -7.83
N PHE A 138 -15.74 -5.75 -8.98
CA PHE A 138 -16.20 -6.41 -10.21
C PHE A 138 -15.32 -7.59 -10.65
N SER A 139 -14.32 -7.99 -9.85
CA SER A 139 -13.42 -9.12 -10.17
C SER A 139 -14.16 -10.38 -10.63
N THR A 140 -15.20 -10.80 -9.89
CA THR A 140 -15.97 -12.01 -10.20
C THR A 140 -16.83 -11.84 -11.46
N VAL A 141 -17.39 -10.66 -11.67
CA VAL A 141 -18.18 -10.32 -12.87
C VAL A 141 -17.28 -10.34 -14.10
N ILE A 142 -16.13 -9.68 -14.05
CA ILE A 142 -15.15 -9.62 -15.15
C ILE A 142 -14.70 -11.02 -15.58
N ILE A 143 -14.41 -11.90 -14.61
CA ILE A 143 -13.98 -13.28 -14.92
C ILE A 143 -15.16 -14.11 -15.46
N ARG A 144 -16.39 -13.88 -14.96
CA ARG A 144 -17.59 -14.56 -15.48
C ARG A 144 -17.89 -14.14 -16.93
N ASP A 145 -17.74 -12.86 -17.25
CA ASP A 145 -17.93 -12.32 -18.60
C ASP A 145 -16.91 -12.91 -19.61
N MET A 146 -15.77 -13.41 -19.13
CA MET A 146 -14.80 -14.16 -19.94
C MET A 146 -15.26 -15.60 -20.28
N GLY A 147 -16.42 -16.05 -19.79
CA GLY A 147 -17.00 -17.36 -20.09
C GLY A 147 -16.71 -18.45 -19.05
N PHE A 148 -16.16 -18.10 -17.88
CA PHE A 148 -15.90 -19.06 -16.81
C PHE A 148 -17.12 -19.27 -15.89
N SER A 149 -17.26 -20.49 -15.37
CA SER A 149 -18.32 -20.81 -14.39
C SER A 149 -18.08 -20.12 -13.04
N THR A 150 -19.13 -19.91 -12.24
CA THR A 150 -19.04 -19.25 -10.92
C THR A 150 -18.01 -19.91 -9.99
N THR A 151 -17.90 -21.25 -10.02
CA THR A 151 -16.93 -21.98 -9.19
C THR A 151 -15.50 -21.75 -9.67
N GLN A 152 -15.27 -21.75 -11.00
CA GLN A 152 -13.96 -21.46 -11.57
C GLN A 152 -13.58 -19.99 -11.35
N THR A 153 -14.54 -19.06 -11.44
CA THR A 153 -14.31 -17.63 -11.21
C THR A 153 -13.66 -17.36 -9.85
N THR A 154 -14.15 -17.96 -8.77
CA THR A 154 -13.59 -17.76 -7.43
C THR A 154 -12.20 -18.37 -7.29
N GLN A 155 -11.94 -19.51 -7.94
CA GLN A 155 -10.60 -20.11 -7.99
C GLN A 155 -9.62 -19.21 -8.75
N LEU A 156 -10.02 -18.70 -9.92
CA LEU A 156 -9.17 -17.84 -10.75
C LEU A 156 -8.93 -16.49 -10.08
N LYS A 157 -9.88 -15.97 -9.30
CA LYS A 157 -9.65 -14.80 -8.45
C LYS A 157 -8.55 -15.06 -7.42
N SER A 158 -8.56 -16.23 -6.78
CA SER A 158 -7.55 -16.63 -5.78
C SER A 158 -6.14 -16.66 -6.35
N VAL A 159 -5.99 -16.97 -7.64
CA VAL A 159 -4.69 -16.88 -8.35
C VAL A 159 -4.21 -15.43 -8.43
N GLY A 160 -5.09 -14.46 -8.68
CA GLY A 160 -4.76 -13.04 -8.64
C GLY A 160 -4.31 -12.58 -7.25
N ASP A 161 -4.95 -13.08 -6.19
CA ASP A 161 -4.55 -12.83 -4.81
C ASP A 161 -3.18 -13.46 -4.49
N ALA A 162 -2.85 -14.62 -5.07
CA ALA A 162 -1.51 -15.21 -4.96
C ALA A 162 -0.43 -14.40 -5.71
N VAL A 163 -0.74 -13.88 -6.90
CA VAL A 163 0.14 -12.98 -7.65
C VAL A 163 0.43 -11.71 -6.85
N GLN A 164 -0.55 -11.18 -6.11
CA GLN A 164 -0.34 -10.06 -5.20
C GLN A 164 0.72 -10.38 -4.13
N ILE A 165 0.63 -11.54 -3.48
CA ILE A 165 1.59 -11.97 -2.45
C ILE A 165 2.99 -12.05 -3.04
N VAL A 166 3.13 -12.73 -4.17
CA VAL A 166 4.43 -12.90 -4.84
C VAL A 166 5.02 -11.55 -5.26
N ALA A 167 4.21 -10.67 -5.85
CA ALA A 167 4.66 -9.34 -6.25
C ALA A 167 5.13 -8.49 -5.06
N LEU A 168 4.44 -8.55 -3.91
CA LEU A 168 4.84 -7.86 -2.69
C LEU A 168 6.15 -8.41 -2.11
N LEU A 169 6.32 -9.73 -2.08
CA LEU A 169 7.55 -10.36 -1.57
C LEU A 169 8.75 -10.06 -2.47
N ILE A 170 8.59 -10.13 -3.79
CA ILE A 170 9.62 -9.76 -4.76
C ILE A 170 9.95 -8.27 -4.61
N GLY A 171 8.94 -7.39 -4.63
CA GLY A 171 9.14 -5.95 -4.49
C GLY A 171 9.83 -5.59 -3.18
N GLY A 172 9.40 -6.18 -2.06
CA GLY A 172 10.04 -5.98 -0.76
C GLY A 172 11.49 -6.47 -0.70
N THR A 173 11.80 -7.59 -1.34
CA THR A 173 13.15 -8.17 -1.38
C THR A 173 14.09 -7.35 -2.27
N VAL A 174 13.61 -6.87 -3.42
CA VAL A 174 14.38 -5.97 -4.29
C VAL A 174 14.70 -4.68 -3.55
N ILE A 175 13.73 -4.09 -2.85
CA ILE A 175 13.93 -2.87 -2.07
C ILE A 175 14.92 -3.05 -0.92
N LEU A 176 14.96 -4.24 -0.31
CA LEU A 176 15.90 -4.52 0.77
C LEU A 176 17.35 -4.66 0.25
N ASN A 177 17.54 -5.34 -0.89
CA ASN A 177 18.86 -5.70 -1.40
C ASN A 177 19.47 -4.64 -2.33
N VAL A 178 18.64 -3.86 -3.03
CA VAL A 178 19.10 -2.83 -3.97
C VAL A 178 18.90 -1.45 -3.36
N LYS A 179 20.01 -0.74 -3.15
CA LYS A 179 20.01 0.62 -2.60
C LYS A 179 19.25 1.58 -3.53
N ASP A 180 18.48 2.50 -2.96
CA ASP A 180 17.78 3.59 -3.68
C ASP A 180 16.82 3.10 -4.79
N SER A 181 16.27 1.89 -4.62
CA SER A 181 15.41 1.23 -5.60
C SER A 181 13.91 1.37 -5.31
N ARG A 182 13.48 2.13 -4.30
CA ARG A 182 12.08 2.07 -3.81
C ARG A 182 11.10 2.59 -4.84
N LEU A 183 11.29 3.83 -5.27
CA LEU A 183 10.43 4.47 -6.24
C LEU A 183 10.60 3.86 -7.64
N VAL A 184 11.79 3.33 -7.94
CA VAL A 184 12.03 2.56 -9.18
C VAL A 184 11.21 1.29 -9.18
N THR A 185 11.24 0.51 -8.10
CA THR A 185 10.46 -0.72 -7.95
C THR A 185 8.96 -0.42 -8.02
N ALA A 186 8.50 0.66 -7.39
CA ALA A 186 7.11 1.10 -7.49
C ALA A 186 6.73 1.52 -8.92
N SER A 187 7.62 2.21 -9.63
CA SER A 187 7.39 2.65 -11.02
C SER A 187 7.34 1.47 -11.98
N VAL A 188 8.23 0.48 -11.82
CA VAL A 188 8.22 -0.78 -12.59
C VAL A 188 6.93 -1.57 -12.32
N ALA A 189 6.53 -1.70 -11.06
CA ALA A 189 5.27 -2.36 -10.71
C ALA A 189 4.05 -1.64 -11.31
N ASN A 190 4.06 -0.31 -11.35
CA ASN A 190 3.02 0.48 -11.99
C ASN A 190 3.01 0.29 -13.51
N LEU A 191 4.18 0.26 -14.16
CA LEU A 191 4.28 -0.03 -15.59
C LEU A 191 3.67 -1.38 -15.94
N ILE A 192 3.96 -2.41 -15.13
CA ILE A 192 3.33 -3.74 -15.28
C ILE A 192 1.81 -3.63 -15.17
N CYS A 193 1.28 -2.86 -14.22
CA CYS A 193 -0.16 -2.66 -14.08
C CYS A 193 -0.78 -1.91 -15.26
N THR A 194 -0.12 -0.86 -15.77
CA THR A 194 -0.58 -0.10 -16.94
C THR A 194 -0.61 -0.97 -18.20
N VAL A 195 0.46 -1.74 -18.45
CA VAL A 195 0.51 -2.68 -19.58
C VAL A 195 -0.57 -3.74 -19.41
N SER A 196 -0.76 -4.28 -18.21
CA SER A 196 -1.78 -5.28 -17.94
C SER A 196 -3.20 -4.74 -18.15
N ALA A 197 -3.46 -3.50 -17.71
CA ALA A 197 -4.73 -2.83 -17.97
C ALA A 197 -4.97 -2.61 -19.48
N ALA A 198 -3.93 -2.21 -20.23
CA ALA A 198 -4.00 -2.06 -21.68
C ALA A 198 -4.22 -3.40 -22.39
N CYS A 199 -3.53 -4.47 -21.97
CA CYS A 199 -3.74 -5.81 -22.50
C CYS A 199 -5.16 -6.30 -22.22
N MET A 200 -5.70 -6.07 -21.02
CA MET A 200 -7.08 -6.44 -20.68
C MET A 200 -8.13 -5.73 -21.54
N ALA A 201 -7.83 -4.48 -21.92
CA ALA A 201 -8.67 -3.59 -22.73
C ALA A 201 -8.65 -3.89 -24.23
N TYR A 202 -7.48 -4.16 -24.79
CA TYR A 202 -7.26 -4.21 -26.24
C TYR A 202 -7.02 -5.61 -26.79
N LEU A 203 -6.89 -6.66 -25.95
CA LEU A 203 -6.81 -8.02 -26.47
C LEU A 203 -8.13 -8.45 -27.12
N PRO A 204 -8.08 -9.22 -28.22
CA PRO A 204 -9.26 -9.83 -28.82
C PRO A 204 -10.00 -10.70 -27.79
N GLU A 205 -11.33 -10.72 -27.88
CA GLU A 205 -12.18 -11.55 -27.01
C GLU A 205 -11.87 -13.04 -27.12
N SER A 206 -11.36 -13.48 -28.28
CA SER A 206 -10.90 -14.86 -28.51
C SER A 206 -9.70 -15.27 -27.64
N ASN A 207 -8.92 -14.30 -27.13
CA ASN A 207 -7.77 -14.58 -26.27
C ASN A 207 -8.12 -14.44 -24.77
N THR A 208 -9.06 -15.28 -24.32
CA THR A 208 -9.54 -15.33 -22.94
C THR A 208 -8.40 -15.52 -21.93
N ARG A 209 -7.42 -16.38 -22.25
CA ARG A 209 -6.28 -16.66 -21.37
C ARG A 209 -5.37 -15.45 -21.20
N GLY A 210 -5.09 -14.71 -22.28
CA GLY A 210 -4.28 -13.49 -22.21
C GLY A 210 -4.95 -12.38 -21.38
N ARG A 211 -6.28 -12.22 -21.51
CA ARG A 211 -7.05 -11.26 -20.69
C ARG A 211 -7.05 -11.64 -19.21
N LEU A 212 -7.14 -12.94 -18.91
CA LEU A 212 -7.09 -13.45 -17.53
C LEU A 212 -5.71 -13.24 -16.88
N VAL A 213 -4.62 -13.52 -17.59
CA VAL A 213 -3.25 -13.26 -17.09
C VAL A 213 -3.06 -11.77 -16.83
N SER A 214 -3.56 -10.93 -17.74
CA SER A 214 -3.54 -9.47 -17.57
C SER A 214 -4.29 -9.05 -16.31
N PHE A 215 -5.48 -9.61 -16.08
CA PHE A 215 -6.26 -9.37 -14.87
C PHE A 215 -5.49 -9.75 -13.58
N TRP A 216 -4.76 -10.87 -13.59
CA TRP A 216 -3.92 -11.24 -12.43
C TRP A 216 -2.78 -10.27 -12.19
N LEU A 217 -2.08 -9.85 -13.24
CA LEU A 217 -0.94 -8.95 -13.14
C LEU A 217 -1.31 -7.55 -12.63
N VAL A 218 -2.55 -7.09 -12.83
CA VAL A 218 -3.07 -5.84 -12.25
C VAL A 218 -3.00 -5.85 -10.71
N ASN A 219 -3.04 -7.01 -10.07
CA ASN A 219 -2.90 -7.12 -8.60
C ASN A 219 -1.51 -6.72 -8.08
N SER A 220 -0.51 -6.58 -8.96
CA SER A 220 0.82 -6.04 -8.63
C SER A 220 0.78 -4.58 -8.15
N GLN A 221 -0.34 -3.88 -8.33
CA GLN A 221 -0.51 -2.49 -7.90
C GLN A 221 -0.28 -2.27 -6.39
N SER A 222 -0.47 -3.32 -5.59
CA SER A 222 -0.27 -3.34 -4.14
C SER A 222 1.16 -2.99 -3.74
N VAL A 223 2.15 -3.32 -4.59
CA VAL A 223 3.55 -2.92 -4.38
C VAL A 223 3.67 -1.40 -4.37
N GLY A 224 3.11 -0.72 -5.36
CA GLY A 224 3.16 0.73 -5.46
C GLY A 224 2.47 1.44 -4.29
N PHE A 225 1.35 0.91 -3.80
CA PHE A 225 0.68 1.45 -2.61
C PHE A 225 1.52 1.27 -1.34
N THR A 226 2.08 0.08 -1.15
CA THR A 226 2.96 -0.21 -0.01
C THR A 226 4.19 0.71 -0.02
N VAL A 227 4.81 0.90 -1.18
CA VAL A 227 5.94 1.83 -1.32
C VAL A 227 5.53 3.25 -0.97
N SER A 228 4.39 3.75 -1.46
CA SER A 228 3.87 5.07 -1.08
C SER A 228 3.77 5.25 0.45
N LEU A 229 3.26 4.25 1.17
CA LEU A 229 3.19 4.30 2.64
C LEU A 229 4.58 4.28 3.32
N THR A 230 5.51 3.51 2.76
CA THR A 230 6.89 3.48 3.27
C THR A 230 7.62 4.80 3.02
N THR A 231 7.35 5.46 1.89
CA THR A 231 7.89 6.79 1.55
C THR A 231 7.45 7.84 2.56
N ILE A 232 6.17 7.84 2.97
CA ILE A 232 5.70 8.73 4.06
C ILE A 232 6.48 8.46 5.36
N SER A 233 6.65 7.18 5.69
CA SER A 233 7.31 6.79 6.94
C SER A 233 8.80 7.14 6.97
N SER A 234 9.50 7.14 5.83
CA SER A 234 10.94 7.36 5.76
C SER A 234 11.36 8.76 5.31
N ASN A 235 10.55 9.45 4.51
CA ASN A 235 10.92 10.71 3.85
C ASN A 235 10.16 11.93 4.38
N MET A 236 9.28 11.76 5.37
CA MET A 236 8.61 12.86 6.07
C MET A 236 9.03 12.85 7.54
N ALA A 237 9.78 13.87 7.95
CA ALA A 237 10.17 14.11 9.33
C ALA A 237 9.17 15.06 10.00
N GLY A 238 9.13 15.06 11.33
CA GLY A 238 8.05 15.66 12.11
C GLY A 238 6.88 14.70 12.33
N TYR A 239 6.51 14.50 13.59
CA TYR A 239 5.44 13.58 13.98
C TYR A 239 4.07 14.02 13.44
N THR A 240 3.75 15.32 13.61
CA THR A 240 2.45 15.87 13.15
C THR A 240 2.39 15.87 11.63
N HIS A 241 3.50 16.26 10.98
CA HIS A 241 3.65 16.26 9.51
C HIS A 241 3.37 14.88 8.90
N ARG A 242 4.06 13.85 9.39
CA ARG A 242 3.92 12.46 8.92
C ARG A 242 2.53 11.88 9.20
N SER A 243 1.98 12.16 10.38
CA SER A 243 0.64 11.68 10.74
C SER A 243 -0.43 12.28 9.83
N LEU A 244 -0.32 13.57 9.53
CA LEU A 244 -1.23 14.25 8.62
C LEU A 244 -1.11 13.71 7.19
N ALA A 245 0.11 13.56 6.68
CA ALA A 245 0.33 13.01 5.34
C ALA A 245 -0.22 11.58 5.20
N SER A 246 -0.04 10.76 6.24
CA SER A 246 -0.63 9.42 6.30
C SER A 246 -2.16 9.48 6.26
N ALA A 247 -2.77 10.37 7.06
CA ALA A 247 -4.23 10.55 7.08
C ALA A 247 -4.77 11.04 5.73
N MET A 248 -4.11 11.99 5.07
CA MET A 248 -4.48 12.45 3.73
C MET A 248 -4.45 11.32 2.71
N VAL A 249 -3.38 10.52 2.71
CA VAL A 249 -3.23 9.38 1.80
C VAL A 249 -4.30 8.30 2.04
N PHE A 250 -4.63 8.01 3.30
CA PHE A 250 -5.74 7.11 3.62
C PHE A 250 -7.10 7.67 3.18
N THR A 251 -7.35 8.96 3.35
CA THR A 251 -8.57 9.61 2.85
C THR A 251 -8.67 9.50 1.32
N ALA A 252 -7.58 9.77 0.60
CA ALA A 252 -7.50 9.56 -0.85
C ALA A 252 -7.80 8.11 -1.25
N TYR A 253 -7.26 7.13 -0.51
CA TYR A 253 -7.53 5.72 -0.75
C TYR A 253 -9.02 5.39 -0.59
N CYS A 254 -9.66 5.83 0.49
CA CYS A 254 -11.09 5.60 0.73
C CYS A 254 -11.96 6.26 -0.35
N TRP A 255 -11.69 7.52 -0.67
CA TRP A 255 -12.46 8.27 -1.68
C TRP A 255 -12.27 7.69 -3.09
N GLY A 256 -11.07 7.25 -3.45
CA GLY A 256 -10.83 6.62 -4.75
C GLY A 256 -11.53 5.27 -4.87
N ASN A 257 -11.54 4.45 -3.80
CA ASN A 257 -12.29 3.18 -3.81
C ASN A 257 -13.79 3.40 -3.88
N PHE A 258 -14.31 4.44 -3.21
CA PHE A 258 -15.71 4.83 -3.33
C PHE A 258 -16.05 5.28 -4.76
N ALA A 259 -15.18 6.06 -5.40
CA ALA A 259 -15.37 6.53 -6.77
C ALA A 259 -15.24 5.42 -7.83
N GLY A 260 -14.46 4.36 -7.55
CA GLY A 260 -14.16 3.27 -8.48
C GLY A 260 -15.40 2.67 -9.17
N PRO A 261 -16.37 2.15 -8.42
CA PRO A 261 -17.56 1.53 -9.01
C PRO A 261 -18.39 2.45 -9.91
N PHE A 262 -18.39 3.77 -9.66
CA PHE A 262 -19.13 4.73 -10.49
C PHE A 262 -18.55 4.92 -11.90
N VAL A 263 -17.29 4.50 -12.11
CA VAL A 263 -16.67 4.52 -13.45
C VAL A 263 -17.20 3.38 -14.32
N VAL A 264 -17.71 2.30 -13.71
CA VAL A 264 -18.30 1.16 -14.44
C VAL A 264 -19.77 1.44 -14.73
N LYS A 265 -20.06 1.88 -15.96
CA LYS A 265 -21.43 2.11 -16.41
C LYS A 265 -21.99 0.86 -17.07
N GLN A 266 -23.13 0.38 -16.58
CA GLN A 266 -23.86 -0.74 -17.20
C GLN A 266 -24.25 -0.45 -18.66
N SER A 267 -24.49 0.81 -19.01
CA SER A 267 -24.81 1.24 -20.38
C SER A 267 -23.69 0.99 -21.39
N GLU A 268 -22.46 0.74 -20.93
CA GLU A 268 -21.29 0.49 -21.80
C GLU A 268 -20.94 -1.00 -21.88
N ALA A 269 -21.79 -1.89 -21.36
CA ALA A 269 -21.62 -3.32 -21.51
C ALA A 269 -21.68 -3.74 -22.99
N PRO A 270 -20.90 -4.75 -23.43
CA PRO A 270 -19.98 -5.58 -22.64
C PRO A 270 -18.53 -5.04 -22.60
N HIS A 271 -18.21 -3.99 -23.36
CA HIS A 271 -16.83 -3.53 -23.54
C HIS A 271 -16.34 -2.58 -22.43
N PHE A 272 -17.24 -1.98 -21.66
CA PHE A 272 -16.96 -1.07 -20.53
C PHE A 272 -15.82 -0.08 -20.82
N ARG A 273 -15.93 0.65 -21.94
CA ARG A 273 -14.86 1.54 -22.43
C ARG A 273 -14.49 2.62 -21.41
N GLY A 274 -15.44 3.18 -20.70
CA GLY A 274 -15.22 4.17 -19.64
C GLY A 274 -14.41 3.62 -18.47
N ALA A 275 -14.71 2.38 -18.04
CA ALA A 275 -13.94 1.70 -17.00
C ALA A 275 -12.48 1.50 -17.45
N THR A 276 -12.29 0.99 -18.66
CA THR A 276 -10.97 0.79 -19.27
C THR A 276 -10.14 2.09 -19.33
N ILE A 277 -10.73 3.18 -19.82
CA ILE A 277 -10.06 4.49 -19.88
C ILE A 277 -9.74 4.98 -18.47
N GLY A 278 -10.68 4.85 -17.53
CA GLY A 278 -10.46 5.21 -16.13
C GLY A 278 -9.31 4.44 -15.49
N LEU A 279 -9.18 3.14 -15.76
CA LEU A 279 -8.05 2.33 -15.29
C LEU A 279 -6.71 2.85 -15.86
N LEU A 280 -6.64 3.06 -17.18
CA LEU A 280 -5.42 3.52 -17.85
C LEU A 280 -5.00 4.91 -17.37
N VAL A 281 -5.95 5.84 -17.28
CA VAL A 281 -5.71 7.20 -16.78
C VAL A 281 -5.27 7.17 -15.32
N GLY A 282 -5.93 6.36 -14.47
CA GLY A 282 -5.57 6.21 -13.06
C GLY A 282 -4.13 5.71 -12.88
N TYR A 283 -3.73 4.66 -13.61
CA TYR A 283 -2.37 4.14 -13.56
C TYR A 283 -1.34 5.09 -14.19
N ALA A 284 -1.69 5.82 -15.26
CA ALA A 284 -0.81 6.82 -15.87
C ALA A 284 -0.55 8.00 -14.91
N ILE A 285 -1.59 8.54 -14.27
CA ILE A 285 -1.45 9.60 -13.26
C ILE A 285 -0.55 9.11 -12.11
N LYS A 286 -0.80 7.90 -11.59
CA LYS A 286 0.02 7.30 -10.54
C LYS A 286 1.50 7.21 -10.95
N LEU A 287 1.77 6.75 -12.17
CA LEU A 287 3.13 6.64 -12.71
C LEU A 287 3.81 8.02 -12.79
N ILE A 288 3.11 9.02 -13.34
CA ILE A 288 3.62 10.40 -13.45
C ILE A 288 3.92 10.98 -12.06
N CYS A 289 3.04 10.77 -11.09
CA CYS A 289 3.26 11.24 -9.72
C CYS A 289 4.47 10.55 -9.07
N HIS A 290 4.64 9.24 -9.23
CA HIS A 290 5.80 8.51 -8.69
C HIS A 290 7.12 8.94 -9.34
N LEU A 291 7.15 9.14 -10.67
CA LEU A 291 8.32 9.65 -11.37
C LEU A 291 8.66 11.09 -10.98
N THR A 292 7.66 11.97 -10.91
CA THR A 292 7.82 13.35 -10.44
C THR A 292 8.38 13.38 -9.03
N LEU A 293 7.87 12.51 -8.15
CA LEU A 293 8.32 12.40 -6.77
C LEU A 293 9.78 11.90 -6.68
N LEU A 294 10.17 10.93 -7.52
CA LEU A 294 11.56 10.44 -7.63
C LEU A 294 12.50 11.56 -8.08
N ILE A 295 12.14 12.26 -9.17
CA ILE A 295 12.93 13.38 -9.71
C ILE A 295 13.07 14.48 -8.66
N TYR A 296 11.96 14.86 -8.01
CA TYR A 296 11.97 15.87 -6.95
C TYR A 296 12.93 15.51 -5.81
N MET A 297 12.82 14.28 -5.26
CA MET A 297 13.68 13.85 -4.16
C MET A 297 15.15 13.76 -4.57
N TYR A 298 15.43 13.28 -5.80
CA TYR A 298 16.78 13.22 -6.34
C TYR A 298 17.40 14.61 -6.51
N LEU A 299 16.66 15.57 -7.08
CA LEU A 299 17.12 16.95 -7.27
C LEU A 299 17.37 17.66 -5.93
N VAL A 300 16.50 17.46 -4.94
CA VAL A 300 16.68 18.06 -3.61
C VAL A 300 17.88 17.44 -2.89
N ASN A 301 18.08 16.13 -2.97
CA ASN A 301 19.28 15.50 -2.41
C ASN A 301 20.55 16.07 -3.06
N ARG A 302 20.60 16.14 -4.40
CA ARG A 302 21.74 16.69 -5.14
C ARG A 302 22.01 18.17 -4.80
N HIS A 303 20.96 18.96 -4.62
CA HIS A 303 21.10 20.35 -4.18
C HIS A 303 21.66 20.45 -2.76
N ARG A 304 21.19 19.59 -1.84
CA ARG A 304 21.68 19.55 -0.45
C ARG A 304 23.12 19.07 -0.37
N ASP A 305 23.50 18.06 -1.15
CA ASP A 305 24.89 17.58 -1.23
C ASP A 305 25.82 18.68 -1.73
N LYS A 306 25.40 19.46 -2.74
CA LYS A 306 26.19 20.60 -3.24
C LYS A 306 26.30 21.75 -2.23
N LYS A 307 25.25 22.00 -1.44
CA LYS A 307 25.17 23.15 -0.54
C LYS A 307 25.77 22.89 0.85
N TYR A 308 25.58 21.68 1.37
CA TYR A 308 25.92 21.32 2.76
C TYR A 308 26.99 20.22 2.86
N GLY A 309 27.38 19.59 1.75
CA GLY A 309 28.37 18.50 1.75
C GLY A 309 27.80 17.16 2.22
N GLU A 310 28.67 16.27 2.68
CA GLU A 310 28.26 14.96 3.21
C GLU A 310 27.42 15.11 4.48
N PRO A 311 26.29 14.38 4.60
CA PRO A 311 25.39 14.52 5.73
C PRO A 311 26.03 14.00 7.02
N ASN A 312 26.05 14.83 8.06
CA ASN A 312 26.44 14.36 9.38
C ASN A 312 25.27 13.58 10.02
N LYS A 313 25.50 12.28 10.24
CA LYS A 313 24.47 11.37 10.77
C LYS A 313 24.11 11.66 12.21
N GLU A 314 25.02 12.23 13.01
CA GLU A 314 24.74 12.50 14.42
C GLU A 314 23.86 13.74 14.57
N SER A 315 24.17 14.84 13.88
CA SER A 315 23.34 16.05 13.87
C SER A 315 21.95 15.79 13.29
N SER A 316 21.85 14.97 12.24
CA SER A 316 20.57 14.57 11.66
C SER A 316 19.71 13.75 12.64
N LYS A 317 20.33 12.82 13.38
CA LYS A 317 19.66 12.06 14.44
C LYS A 317 19.16 12.98 15.56
N GLU A 318 19.99 13.93 16.02
CA GLU A 318 19.60 14.90 17.04
C GLU A 318 18.44 15.81 16.60
N ALA A 319 18.50 16.31 15.36
CA ALA A 319 17.43 17.10 14.76
C ALA A 319 16.11 16.31 14.70
N GLY A 320 16.18 15.03 14.30
CA GLY A 320 15.03 14.13 14.32
C GLY A 320 14.47 13.91 15.73
N MET A 321 15.34 13.73 16.73
CA MET A 321 14.93 13.59 18.14
C MET A 321 14.24 14.84 18.70
N ARG A 322 14.58 16.02 18.18
CA ARG A 322 13.92 17.30 18.48
C ARG A 322 12.65 17.55 17.66
N ASP A 323 12.18 16.55 16.92
CA ASP A 323 11.00 16.62 16.05
C ASP A 323 11.09 17.71 14.98
N GLN A 324 12.31 18.03 14.52
CA GLN A 324 12.51 18.94 13.40
C GLN A 324 12.07 18.29 12.09
N THR A 325 11.46 19.11 11.23
CA THR A 325 11.01 18.66 9.91
C THR A 325 12.18 18.49 8.95
N GLU A 326 11.97 17.80 7.83
CA GLU A 326 13.01 17.57 6.83
C GLU A 326 13.46 18.86 6.13
N PHE A 327 12.69 19.94 6.25
CA PHE A 327 13.01 21.26 5.73
C PHE A 327 13.95 22.04 6.68
N GLU A 328 13.86 21.77 7.98
CA GLU A 328 14.71 22.37 9.01
C GLU A 328 16.03 21.60 9.19
N ASN A 329 15.97 20.27 9.07
CA ASN A 329 17.15 19.40 9.14
C ASN A 329 17.97 19.43 7.83
N LYS A 330 19.11 20.13 7.87
CA LYS A 330 20.04 20.30 6.72
C LYS A 330 20.77 19.02 6.33
N ASP A 331 20.98 18.12 7.29
CA ASP A 331 21.66 16.84 7.09
C ASP A 331 20.71 15.73 6.61
N PHE A 332 19.40 15.98 6.61
CA PHE A 332 18.40 15.02 6.13
C PHE A 332 18.56 14.77 4.62
N ARG A 333 18.59 13.50 4.23
CA ARG A 333 18.55 13.04 2.84
C ARG A 333 17.37 12.12 2.62
N TYR A 334 16.67 12.36 1.52
CA TYR A 334 15.54 11.52 1.10
C TYR A 334 16.03 10.14 0.64
N VAL A 335 15.27 9.11 0.95
CA VAL A 335 15.50 7.76 0.44
C VAL A 335 14.72 7.59 -0.87
N LEU A 336 15.40 7.18 -1.93
CA LEU A 336 14.83 7.03 -3.28
C LEU A 336 14.22 5.65 -3.50
#